data_AF-A0A811ZFV0-F1
#
_entry.id   AF-A0A811ZFV0-F1
#
_cell.length_a   1.000
_cell.length_b   1.000
_cell.length_c   1.000
_cell.angle_alpha   90.00
_cell.angle_beta   90.00
_cell.angle_gamma   90.00
#
_symmetry.space_group_name_H-M   'P 1'
#
loop_
_entity.id
_entity.type
_entity.pdbx_description
1 polymer ?
#
loop_
_entity_poly.entity_id
_entity_poly.type
_entity_poly.pdbx_seq_one_letter_code
_entity_poly.pdbx_strand_id
1 'polypeptide(L)'
;MQIQHPIASLRAKVVTAQDDITGDGTTPNVLIIGELLKQADLYISEVLHPRIITEGFEVAKEKALQNGKEMVDVVRTSLLTKVHAELADVLTEAIVDSILTIKKQDEPINLFMVEIMEMKHKSETDTSLIRGLVLDHGARHLEEEREKLVKAERKFIEDRVKKIRELKKKVCGESDKGFIVIHQKGLDPFSLDALAKEGLVALHRATRRNMEKLTLDCGGVALNSIDDLNSDCLGHAGLVYEYTLGEEKFTFIEKCNNLRCITLLIKGPNKHTLIQIKDAIIDGLRAVKNAIDDGCVVPGVGAVAVAMAEALINYEPRETIQCITLLIIPKVLAQNSGFDLHETLVKVQAEHLESGQLVGVDLSTGEPMVAAKVGIWDNYCVKK
;
A
#
# COMPACT_ATOMS: atom_id res chain seq x y z
N MET A 1 -16.69 2.80 -13.19
CA MET A 1 -17.33 2.98 -14.52
C MET A 1 -18.30 1.82 -14.74
N GLN A 2 -19.54 2.07 -15.20
CA GLN A 2 -20.45 0.97 -15.53
C GLN A 2 -20.12 0.45 -16.94
N ILE A 3 -19.59 -0.77 -17.03
CA ILE A 3 -19.16 -1.36 -18.31
C ILE A 3 -20.36 -2.07 -18.95
N GLN A 4 -20.76 -1.61 -20.15
CA GLN A 4 -21.89 -2.20 -20.89
C GLN A 4 -21.44 -3.27 -21.89
N HIS A 5 -20.24 -3.16 -22.46
CA HIS A 5 -19.77 -4.07 -23.50
C HIS A 5 -19.28 -5.40 -22.92
N PRO A 6 -19.74 -6.57 -23.40
CA PRO A 6 -19.43 -7.87 -22.80
C PRO A 6 -17.93 -8.21 -22.86
N ILE A 7 -17.24 -7.90 -23.97
CA ILE A 7 -15.79 -8.12 -24.08
C ILE A 7 -15.03 -7.20 -23.12
N ALA A 8 -15.51 -5.97 -22.90
CA ALA A 8 -14.88 -5.06 -21.95
C ALA A 8 -15.07 -5.55 -20.52
N SER A 9 -16.21 -6.20 -20.22
CA SER A 9 -16.44 -6.86 -18.93
C SER A 9 -15.50 -8.04 -18.72
N LEU A 10 -15.25 -8.85 -19.75
CA LEU A 10 -14.27 -9.95 -19.68
C LEU A 10 -12.84 -9.42 -19.46
N ARG A 11 -12.42 -8.39 -20.21
CA ARG A 11 -11.12 -7.73 -20.00
C ARG A 11 -10.98 -7.18 -18.59
N ALA A 12 -12.02 -6.50 -18.09
CA ALA A 12 -12.03 -5.97 -16.74
C ALA A 12 -11.81 -7.08 -15.69
N LYS A 13 -12.44 -8.25 -15.83
CA LYS A 13 -12.24 -9.38 -14.92
C LYS A 13 -10.80 -9.89 -14.92
N VAL A 14 -10.16 -9.98 -16.08
CA VAL A 14 -8.74 -10.39 -16.19
C VAL A 14 -7.83 -9.36 -15.52
N VAL A 15 -8.12 -8.07 -15.72
CA VAL A 15 -7.37 -6.98 -15.10
C VAL A 15 -7.56 -6.95 -13.58
N THR A 16 -8.77 -7.24 -13.08
CA THR A 16 -9.02 -7.37 -11.64
C THR A 16 -8.23 -8.54 -11.05
N ALA A 17 -8.10 -9.66 -11.76
CA ALA A 17 -7.26 -10.76 -11.29
C ALA A 17 -5.78 -10.36 -11.18
N GLN A 18 -5.28 -9.55 -12.12
CA GLN A 18 -3.92 -8.98 -12.04
C GLN A 18 -3.78 -8.01 -10.86
N ASP A 19 -4.78 -7.17 -10.63
CA ASP A 19 -4.83 -6.21 -9.53
C ASP A 19 -4.83 -6.90 -8.15
N ASP A 20 -5.57 -8.00 -8.02
CA ASP A 20 -5.64 -8.80 -6.80
C ASP A 20 -4.30 -9.47 -6.45
N ILE A 21 -3.53 -9.90 -7.46
CA ILE A 21 -2.24 -10.57 -7.27
C ILE A 21 -1.12 -9.56 -7.09
N THR A 22 -1.01 -8.61 -8.02
CA THR A 22 0.18 -7.75 -8.13
C THR A 22 -0.06 -6.31 -7.68
N GLY A 23 -1.29 -5.80 -7.77
CA GLY A 23 -1.64 -4.41 -7.42
C GLY A 23 -1.10 -3.36 -8.39
N ASP A 24 -0.47 -3.76 -9.49
CA ASP A 24 0.04 -2.84 -10.51
C ASP A 24 -0.02 -3.52 -11.90
N GLY A 25 0.32 -2.80 -12.97
CA GLY A 25 0.35 -3.36 -14.33
C GLY A 25 -1.04 -3.56 -14.96
N THR A 26 -2.11 -3.12 -14.31
CA THR A 26 -3.49 -3.20 -14.82
C THR A 26 -3.68 -2.43 -16.11
N THR A 27 -3.20 -1.19 -16.17
CA THR A 27 -3.24 -0.32 -17.35
C THR A 27 -2.43 -0.88 -18.53
N PRO A 28 -1.14 -1.23 -18.40
CA PRO A 28 -0.37 -1.78 -19.51
C PRO A 28 -0.94 -3.12 -19.99
N ASN A 29 -1.50 -3.95 -19.11
CA ASN A 29 -2.15 -5.20 -19.53
C ASN A 29 -3.32 -4.95 -20.51
N VAL A 30 -4.16 -3.94 -20.23
CA VAL A 30 -5.24 -3.54 -21.16
C VAL A 30 -4.70 -3.04 -22.51
N LEU A 31 -3.62 -2.25 -22.48
CA LEU A 31 -3.00 -1.71 -23.69
C LEU A 31 -2.42 -2.83 -24.56
N ILE A 32 -1.69 -3.78 -23.97
CA ILE A 32 -1.13 -4.93 -24.66
C ILE A 32 -2.24 -5.80 -25.26
N ILE A 33 -3.29 -6.12 -24.50
CA ILE A 33 -4.44 -6.88 -25.01
C ILE A 33 -5.08 -6.17 -26.20
N GLY A 34 -5.25 -4.84 -26.12
CA GLY A 34 -5.81 -4.03 -27.20
C GLY A 34 -4.96 -4.09 -28.47
N GLU A 35 -3.64 -3.92 -28.33
CA GLU A 35 -2.72 -3.96 -29.46
C GLU A 35 -2.55 -5.37 -30.01
N LEU A 36 -2.56 -6.42 -29.19
CA LEU A 36 -2.49 -7.82 -29.63
C LEU A 36 -3.67 -8.15 -30.55
N LEU A 37 -4.87 -7.73 -30.15
CA LEU A 37 -6.07 -7.97 -30.94
C LEU A 37 -6.08 -7.13 -32.23
N LYS A 38 -5.55 -5.91 -32.19
CA LYS A 38 -5.39 -5.08 -33.39
C LYS A 38 -4.42 -5.71 -34.38
N GLN A 39 -3.29 -6.24 -33.91
CA GLN A 39 -2.34 -6.96 -34.77
C GLN A 39 -2.97 -8.25 -35.31
N ALA A 40 -3.67 -9.02 -34.48
CA ALA A 40 -4.38 -10.22 -34.93
C ALA A 40 -5.41 -9.91 -36.04
N ASP A 41 -6.15 -8.80 -35.93
CA ASP A 41 -7.14 -8.38 -36.92
C ASP A 41 -6.51 -8.06 -38.30
N LEU A 42 -5.30 -7.51 -38.33
CA LEU A 42 -4.54 -7.29 -39.56
C LEU A 42 -4.25 -8.62 -40.27
N TYR A 43 -3.75 -9.63 -39.54
CA TYR A 43 -3.46 -10.94 -40.13
C TYR A 43 -4.73 -11.72 -40.51
N ILE A 44 -5.82 -11.57 -39.75
CA ILE A 44 -7.11 -12.14 -40.11
C ILE A 44 -7.62 -11.51 -41.42
N SER A 45 -7.42 -10.21 -41.60
CA SER A 45 -7.76 -9.49 -42.84
C SER A 45 -6.92 -9.98 -44.03
N GLU A 46 -5.68 -10.43 -43.79
CA GLU A 46 -4.81 -11.10 -44.76
C GLU A 46 -5.10 -12.61 -44.93
N VAL A 47 -6.25 -13.09 -44.44
CA VAL A 47 -6.75 -14.47 -44.60
C VAL A 47 -5.96 -15.49 -43.76
N LEU A 48 -5.28 -15.07 -42.68
CA LEU A 48 -4.72 -16.01 -41.71
C LEU A 48 -5.81 -16.56 -40.79
N HIS A 49 -5.82 -17.88 -40.58
CA HIS A 49 -6.80 -18.50 -39.69
C HIS A 49 -6.48 -18.13 -38.21
N PRO A 50 -7.46 -17.68 -37.40
CA PRO A 50 -7.22 -17.22 -36.02
C PRO A 50 -6.47 -18.23 -35.14
N ARG A 51 -6.70 -19.53 -35.35
CA ARG A 51 -6.00 -20.61 -34.64
C ARG A 51 -4.47 -20.56 -34.80
N ILE A 52 -3.99 -20.21 -35.99
CA ILE A 52 -2.56 -20.10 -36.28
C ILE A 52 -1.97 -18.92 -35.50
N ILE A 53 -2.73 -17.82 -35.41
CA ILE A 53 -2.34 -16.63 -34.64
C ILE A 53 -2.27 -16.97 -33.14
N THR A 54 -3.25 -17.68 -32.61
CA THR A 54 -3.25 -18.10 -31.20
C THR A 54 -2.10 -19.07 -30.87
N GLU A 55 -1.80 -20.01 -31.77
CA GLU A 55 -0.65 -20.92 -31.62
C GLU A 55 0.67 -20.13 -31.66
N GLY A 56 0.77 -19.11 -32.52
CA GLY A 56 1.92 -18.20 -32.57
C GLY A 56 2.10 -17.40 -31.27
N PHE A 57 1.01 -16.93 -30.66
CA PHE A 57 1.08 -16.20 -29.39
C PHE A 57 1.56 -17.05 -28.21
N GLU A 58 1.19 -18.33 -28.15
CA GLU A 58 1.68 -19.21 -27.08
C GLU A 58 3.18 -19.48 -27.20
N VAL A 59 3.69 -19.71 -28.41
CA VAL A 59 5.13 -19.91 -28.65
C VAL A 59 5.93 -18.65 -28.29
N ALA A 60 5.45 -17.47 -28.70
CA ALA A 60 6.13 -16.21 -28.41
C ALA A 60 6.04 -15.83 -26.92
N LYS A 61 4.97 -16.21 -26.22
CA LYS A 61 4.85 -16.06 -24.76
C LYS A 61 5.92 -16.88 -24.02
N GLU A 62 6.10 -18.16 -24.35
CA GLU A 62 7.11 -19.01 -23.69
C GLU A 62 8.52 -18.46 -23.86
N LYS A 63 8.82 -17.88 -25.02
CA LYS A 63 10.12 -17.26 -25.33
C LYS A 63 10.34 -15.94 -24.59
N ALA A 64 9.31 -15.10 -24.47
CA ALA A 64 9.40 -13.84 -23.75
C ALA A 64 9.74 -14.02 -22.25
N LEU A 65 9.30 -15.13 -21.64
CA LEU A 65 9.47 -15.40 -20.21
C LEU A 65 10.90 -15.75 -19.75
N GLN A 66 11.86 -15.91 -20.66
CA GLN A 66 13.21 -16.40 -20.34
C GLN A 66 14.20 -15.30 -19.85
N ASN A 67 13.84 -14.02 -19.89
CA ASN A 67 14.77 -12.91 -19.59
C ASN A 67 14.41 -12.13 -18.30
N GLY A 68 15.40 -11.95 -17.41
CA GLY A 68 15.47 -10.85 -16.44
C GLY A 68 15.68 -11.23 -14.96
N LYS A 69 16.80 -10.80 -14.37
CA LYS A 69 17.00 -10.63 -12.93
C LYS A 69 17.97 -9.47 -12.65
N GLU A 70 17.58 -8.51 -11.81
CA GLU A 70 18.46 -7.68 -10.96
C GLU A 70 17.61 -6.92 -9.91
N MET A 71 18.18 -6.26 -8.90
CA MET A 71 17.43 -5.69 -7.76
C MET A 71 17.89 -4.29 -7.33
N VAL A 72 16.90 -3.44 -7.00
CA VAL A 72 16.85 -2.27 -6.07
C VAL A 72 16.28 -1.01 -6.76
N ASP A 73 15.20 -0.42 -6.19
CA ASP A 73 14.45 0.83 -6.56
C ASP A 73 12.98 0.70 -7.08
N VAL A 74 12.31 -0.44 -6.87
CA VAL A 74 10.90 -0.68 -7.31
C VAL A 74 9.87 0.26 -6.70
N VAL A 75 10.03 0.63 -5.42
CA VAL A 75 9.01 1.37 -4.66
C VAL A 75 8.73 2.74 -5.28
N ARG A 76 9.82 3.45 -5.58
CA ARG A 76 9.78 4.78 -6.16
C ARG A 76 9.11 4.74 -7.54
N THR A 77 9.42 3.71 -8.33
CA THR A 77 8.84 3.51 -9.66
C THR A 77 7.32 3.36 -9.61
N SER A 78 6.81 2.47 -8.74
CA SER A 78 5.36 2.26 -8.62
C SER A 78 4.64 3.53 -8.14
N LEU A 79 5.22 4.25 -7.17
CA LEU A 79 4.66 5.51 -6.67
C LEU A 79 4.63 6.64 -7.72
N LEU A 80 5.67 6.78 -8.54
CA LEU A 80 5.77 7.81 -9.58
C LEU A 80 4.64 7.74 -10.62
N THR A 81 4.00 6.57 -10.78
CA THR A 81 2.85 6.42 -11.69
C THR A 81 1.55 7.03 -11.13
N LYS A 82 1.49 7.33 -9.82
CA LYS A 82 0.26 7.75 -9.13
C LYS A 82 0.35 9.08 -8.42
N VAL A 83 1.54 9.45 -7.95
CA VAL A 83 1.78 10.70 -7.21
C VAL A 83 2.94 11.48 -7.80
N HIS A 84 3.04 12.76 -7.46
CA HIS A 84 4.16 13.60 -7.86
C HIS A 84 5.48 13.11 -7.25
N ALA A 85 6.60 13.36 -7.94
CA ALA A 85 7.91 12.83 -7.57
C ALA A 85 8.35 13.18 -6.14
N GLU A 86 8.14 14.44 -5.72
CA GLU A 86 8.49 14.88 -4.36
C GLU A 86 7.74 14.08 -3.28
N LEU A 87 6.45 13.80 -3.52
CA LEU A 87 5.65 13.00 -2.59
C LEU A 87 6.04 11.51 -2.66
N ALA A 88 6.38 11.01 -3.85
CA ALA A 88 6.87 9.64 -4.03
C ALA A 88 8.15 9.39 -3.22
N ASP A 89 9.06 10.36 -3.13
CA ASP A 89 10.31 10.22 -2.38
C ASP A 89 10.03 10.08 -0.87
N VAL A 90 9.18 10.94 -0.29
CA VAL A 90 8.76 10.87 1.12
C VAL A 90 8.05 9.54 1.43
N LEU A 91 7.15 9.12 0.55
CA LEU A 91 6.42 7.86 0.71
C LEU A 91 7.32 6.63 0.56
N THR A 92 8.33 6.70 -0.31
CA THR A 92 9.26 5.59 -0.55
C THR A 92 10.00 5.22 0.74
N GLU A 93 10.56 6.21 1.44
CA GLU A 93 11.25 5.98 2.71
C GLU A 93 10.31 5.35 3.75
N ALA A 94 9.10 5.91 3.90
CA ALA A 94 8.12 5.42 4.86
C ALA A 94 7.65 3.98 4.56
N ILE A 95 7.46 3.62 3.29
CA ILE A 95 7.03 2.29 2.86
C ILE A 95 8.13 1.25 3.07
N VAL A 96 9.37 1.58 2.68
CA VAL A 96 10.53 0.68 2.86
C VAL A 96 10.75 0.40 4.33
N ASP A 97 10.76 1.45 5.17
CA ASP A 97 10.92 1.30 6.63
C ASP A 97 9.79 0.48 7.26
N SER A 98 8.55 0.66 6.81
CA SER A 98 7.39 -0.12 7.27
C SER A 98 7.62 -1.62 7.03
N ILE A 99 8.03 -1.98 5.81
CA ILE A 99 8.21 -3.38 5.43
C ILE A 99 9.42 -4.00 6.10
N LEU A 100 10.54 -3.29 6.17
CA LEU A 100 11.74 -3.76 6.88
C LEU A 100 11.46 -4.06 8.35
N THR A 101 10.59 -3.28 8.97
CA THR A 101 10.22 -3.45 10.37
C THR A 101 9.25 -4.63 10.58
N ILE A 102 8.35 -4.90 9.63
CA ILE A 102 7.42 -6.04 9.70
C ILE A 102 8.10 -7.36 9.30
N LYS A 103 9.13 -7.29 8.45
CA LYS A 103 9.82 -8.47 7.93
C LYS A 103 10.51 -9.24 9.05
N LYS A 104 9.98 -10.43 9.36
CA LYS A 104 10.66 -11.44 10.17
C LYS A 104 11.41 -12.41 9.26
N GLN A 105 12.47 -13.00 9.80
CA GLN A 105 13.11 -14.14 9.15
C GLN A 105 12.09 -15.28 9.11
N ASP A 106 11.83 -15.81 7.91
CA ASP A 106 11.02 -17.01 7.63
C ASP A 106 9.47 -16.90 7.68
N GLU A 107 8.87 -15.70 7.78
CA GLU A 107 7.41 -15.51 7.68
C GLU A 107 7.03 -14.69 6.43
N PRO A 108 5.97 -15.06 5.67
CA PRO A 108 5.48 -14.24 4.57
C PRO A 108 4.99 -12.88 5.06
N ILE A 109 5.23 -11.84 4.26
CA ILE A 109 4.89 -10.47 4.63
C ILE A 109 3.36 -10.29 4.66
N ASN A 110 2.84 -10.01 5.85
CA ASN A 110 1.44 -9.72 6.09
C ASN A 110 1.18 -8.21 6.01
N LEU A 111 0.66 -7.73 4.86
CA LEU A 111 0.36 -6.31 4.64
C LEU A 111 -0.70 -5.73 5.60
N PHE A 112 -1.55 -6.58 6.18
CA PHE A 112 -2.54 -6.16 7.19
C PHE A 112 -1.95 -5.53 8.45
N MET A 113 -0.66 -5.81 8.70
CA MET A 113 0.07 -5.23 9.82
C MET A 113 0.41 -3.75 9.60
N VAL A 114 0.43 -3.29 8.35
CA VAL A 114 0.54 -1.86 8.03
C VAL A 114 -0.86 -1.24 8.07
N GLU A 115 -1.10 -0.40 9.07
CA GLU A 115 -2.27 0.45 9.14
C GLU A 115 -2.04 1.72 8.33
N ILE A 116 -3.08 2.20 7.65
CA ILE A 116 -3.05 3.49 6.98
C ILE A 116 -4.10 4.36 7.63
N MET A 117 -3.68 5.49 8.21
CA MET A 117 -4.55 6.46 8.83
C MET A 117 -4.54 7.78 8.08
N GLU A 118 -5.72 8.38 7.98
CA GLU A 118 -5.94 9.61 7.23
C GLU A 118 -6.17 10.76 8.21
N MET A 119 -5.43 11.85 8.04
CA MET A 119 -5.60 13.10 8.77
C MET A 119 -5.81 14.26 7.81
N LYS A 120 -6.86 15.05 8.05
CA LYS A 120 -7.09 16.26 7.26
C LYS A 120 -6.09 17.32 7.69
N HIS A 121 -5.24 17.74 6.77
CA HIS A 121 -4.21 18.75 7.00
C HIS A 121 -4.02 19.59 5.75
N LYS A 122 -3.54 20.83 5.87
CA LYS A 122 -3.37 21.70 4.68
C LYS A 122 -2.28 21.21 3.72
N SER A 123 -1.29 20.50 4.25
CA SER A 123 -0.16 19.93 3.50
C SER A 123 -0.33 18.42 3.33
N GLU A 124 0.06 17.91 2.16
CA GLU A 124 0.09 16.49 1.80
C GLU A 124 1.48 15.84 1.95
N THR A 125 2.54 16.65 2.04
CA THR A 125 3.92 16.19 2.19
C THR A 125 4.24 15.74 3.62
N ASP A 126 3.41 16.09 4.61
CA ASP A 126 3.64 15.80 6.04
C ASP A 126 3.25 14.36 6.43
N THR A 127 3.30 13.41 5.48
CA THR A 127 3.00 12.00 5.72
C THR A 127 4.11 11.38 6.57
N SER A 128 3.74 10.70 7.65
CA SER A 128 4.69 10.23 8.66
C SER A 128 4.51 8.76 8.98
N LEU A 129 5.63 8.05 9.12
CA LEU A 129 5.68 6.69 9.63
C LEU A 129 5.65 6.67 11.16
N ILE A 130 4.72 5.92 11.74
CA ILE A 130 4.57 5.79 13.19
C ILE A 130 4.81 4.35 13.58
N ARG A 131 5.86 4.14 14.38
CA ARG A 131 6.25 2.84 14.93
C ARG A 131 5.34 2.50 16.12
N GLY A 132 4.09 2.19 15.79
CA GLY A 132 3.04 1.84 16.71
C GLY A 132 1.66 2.04 16.10
N LEU A 133 0.66 2.24 16.95
CA LEU A 133 -0.73 2.36 16.55
C LEU A 133 -1.26 3.78 16.74
N VAL A 134 -2.02 4.26 15.77
CA VAL A 134 -2.79 5.51 15.87
C VAL A 134 -4.26 5.17 16.06
N LEU A 135 -4.89 5.79 17.05
CA LEU A 135 -6.32 5.69 17.28
C LEU A 135 -6.98 7.01 16.86
N ASP A 136 -8.03 6.92 16.05
CA ASP A 136 -8.95 8.00 15.64
C ASP A 136 -9.86 8.50 16.79
N HIS A 137 -9.65 7.97 17.99
CA HIS A 137 -10.39 8.30 19.19
C HIS A 137 -9.45 9.01 20.16
N GLY A 138 -9.81 10.23 20.54
CA GLY A 138 -9.21 10.93 21.67
C GLY A 138 -10.00 10.76 22.95
N ALA A 139 -9.37 11.13 24.06
CA ALA A 139 -10.02 11.20 25.36
C ALA A 139 -11.03 12.35 25.33
N ARG A 140 -12.31 11.98 25.43
CA ARG A 140 -13.41 12.94 25.56
C ARG A 140 -13.65 13.18 27.04
N HIS A 141 -13.29 14.36 27.52
CA HIS A 141 -13.78 14.89 28.79
C HIS A 141 -14.85 15.92 28.45
N LEU A 142 -16.12 15.55 28.60
CA LEU A 142 -17.24 16.47 28.43
C LEU A 142 -17.60 16.98 29.82
N GLU A 143 -17.11 18.17 30.19
CA GLU A 143 -17.43 18.81 31.48
C GLU A 143 -18.93 19.14 31.63
N GLU A 144 -19.71 19.08 30.54
CA GLU A 144 -21.08 19.62 30.52
C GLU A 144 -22.09 18.72 29.78
N GLU A 145 -22.33 17.49 30.25
CA GLU A 145 -23.67 16.87 30.06
C GLU A 145 -24.11 16.18 31.35
N ARG A 146 -24.88 16.92 32.15
CA ARG A 146 -25.43 16.45 33.42
C ARG A 146 -26.85 15.86 33.24
N GLU A 147 -26.98 14.66 33.84
CA GLU A 147 -28.18 14.06 34.46
C GLU A 147 -29.19 13.34 33.53
N LYS A 148 -29.80 12.19 33.86
CA LYS A 148 -30.06 11.48 35.14
C LYS A 148 -29.84 9.97 34.95
N LEU A 149 -28.96 9.36 35.73
CA LEU A 149 -28.84 7.90 35.83
C LEU A 149 -29.60 7.39 37.06
N VAL A 150 -30.23 6.22 36.94
CA VAL A 150 -30.88 5.55 38.07
C VAL A 150 -29.82 5.24 39.14
N LYS A 151 -30.13 5.46 40.42
CA LYS A 151 -29.18 5.27 41.54
C LYS A 151 -28.51 3.88 41.55
N ALA A 152 -29.22 2.85 41.09
CA ALA A 152 -28.70 1.49 40.99
C ALA A 152 -27.63 1.34 39.89
N GLU A 153 -27.83 1.95 38.72
CA GLU A 153 -26.83 1.94 37.64
C GLU A 153 -25.57 2.71 38.05
N ARG A 154 -25.73 3.83 38.75
CA ARG A 154 -24.59 4.59 39.30
C ARG A 154 -23.73 3.74 40.24
N LYS A 155 -24.35 3.00 41.16
CA LYS A 155 -23.61 2.14 42.09
C LYS A 155 -22.81 1.05 41.36
N PHE A 156 -23.41 0.44 40.35
CA PHE A 156 -22.74 -0.56 39.52
C PHE A 156 -21.55 0.00 38.72
N ILE A 157 -21.70 1.21 38.19
CA ILE A 157 -20.63 1.93 37.49
C ILE A 157 -19.50 2.31 38.46
N GLU A 158 -19.84 2.85 39.63
CA GLU A 158 -18.87 3.19 40.68
C GLU A 158 -18.05 1.97 41.11
N ASP A 159 -18.69 0.81 41.31
CA ASP A 159 -18.00 -0.43 41.68
C ASP A 159 -17.00 -0.88 40.59
N ARG A 160 -17.32 -0.70 39.31
CA ARG A 160 -16.43 -0.99 38.18
C ARG A 160 -15.23 -0.05 38.13
N VAL A 161 -15.46 1.26 38.25
CA VAL A 161 -14.39 2.26 38.28
C VAL A 161 -13.48 2.03 39.49
N LYS A 162 -14.05 1.64 40.64
CA LYS A 162 -13.28 1.31 41.84
C LYS A 162 -12.34 0.13 41.64
N LYS A 163 -12.77 -0.94 40.93
CA LYS A 163 -11.90 -2.07 40.58
C LYS A 163 -10.74 -1.65 39.67
N ILE A 164 -10.99 -0.82 38.66
CA ILE A 164 -9.94 -0.28 37.79
C ILE A 164 -8.95 0.56 38.60
N ARG A 165 -9.45 1.35 39.55
CA ARG A 165 -8.62 2.15 40.46
C ARG A 165 -7.73 1.28 41.36
N GLU A 166 -8.28 0.20 41.91
CA GLU A 166 -7.52 -0.76 42.74
C GLU A 166 -6.42 -1.43 41.92
N LEU A 167 -6.70 -1.78 40.66
CA LEU A 167 -5.72 -2.34 39.75
C LEU A 167 -4.61 -1.34 39.41
N LYS A 168 -4.97 -0.09 39.11
CA LYS A 168 -3.99 0.99 38.90
C LYS A 168 -3.04 1.11 40.09
N LYS A 169 -3.58 1.13 41.32
CA LYS A 169 -2.77 1.22 42.54
C LYS A 169 -1.81 0.03 42.69
N LYS A 170 -2.26 -1.18 42.35
CA LYS A 170 -1.41 -2.38 42.35
C LYS A 170 -0.27 -2.31 41.32
N VAL A 171 -0.55 -1.80 40.12
CA VAL A 171 0.40 -1.82 38.99
C VAL A 171 1.35 -0.62 39.00
N CYS A 172 0.85 0.59 39.26
CA CYS A 172 1.65 1.82 39.25
C CYS A 172 2.35 2.11 40.58
N GLY A 173 1.82 1.67 41.72
CA GLY A 173 2.37 2.04 43.03
C GLY A 173 2.50 3.56 43.20
N GLU A 174 3.67 4.05 43.61
CA GLU A 174 4.05 5.48 43.65
C GLU A 174 4.77 5.97 42.36
N SER A 175 4.84 5.14 41.33
CA SER A 175 5.54 5.46 40.09
C SER A 175 4.70 6.37 39.20
N ASP A 176 5.34 7.25 38.44
CA ASP A 176 4.72 8.14 37.45
C ASP A 176 4.33 7.41 36.14
N LYS A 177 3.87 6.16 36.27
CA LYS A 177 3.46 5.33 35.14
C LYS A 177 2.05 5.72 34.71
N GLY A 178 1.90 6.17 33.47
CA GLY A 178 0.61 6.38 32.83
C GLY A 178 -0.16 5.06 32.69
N PHE A 179 -1.49 5.13 32.81
CA PHE A 179 -2.37 3.97 32.63
C PHE A 179 -3.57 4.37 31.78
N ILE A 180 -3.90 3.53 30.81
CA ILE A 180 -4.88 3.82 29.77
C ILE A 180 -5.91 2.69 29.75
N VAL A 181 -7.17 3.07 29.63
CA VAL A 181 -8.28 2.14 29.46
C VAL A 181 -8.84 2.31 28.07
N ILE A 182 -8.88 1.25 27.28
CA ILE A 182 -9.42 1.26 25.92
C ILE A 182 -10.62 0.31 25.89
N HIS A 183 -11.79 0.85 25.58
CA HIS A 183 -13.03 0.10 25.51
C HIS A 183 -13.62 0.15 24.10
N GLN A 184 -14.08 -1.01 23.61
CA GLN A 184 -14.62 -1.15 22.26
C GLN A 184 -15.98 -0.45 22.08
N LYS A 185 -16.76 -0.33 23.15
CA LYS A 185 -18.06 0.37 23.14
C LYS A 185 -17.95 1.71 23.86
N GLY A 186 -19.04 2.47 23.91
CA GLY A 186 -19.11 3.69 24.71
C GLY A 186 -18.86 3.42 26.20
N LEU A 187 -18.20 4.38 26.85
CA LEU A 187 -18.16 4.49 28.31
C LEU A 187 -19.13 5.61 28.71
N ASP A 188 -19.67 5.50 29.91
CA ASP A 188 -20.53 6.55 30.46
C ASP A 188 -19.70 7.79 30.84
N PRO A 189 -20.25 9.02 30.71
CA PRO A 189 -19.51 10.25 31.03
C PRO A 189 -19.00 10.30 32.47
N PHE A 190 -19.75 9.76 33.42
CA PHE A 190 -19.36 9.74 34.83
C PHE A 190 -18.10 8.91 35.08
N SER A 191 -17.99 7.74 34.45
CA SER A 191 -16.77 6.93 34.47
C SER A 191 -15.60 7.68 33.85
N LEU A 192 -15.79 8.40 32.75
CA LEU A 192 -14.72 9.17 32.11
C LEU A 192 -14.16 10.24 33.06
N ASP A 193 -15.04 11.01 33.71
CA ASP A 193 -14.63 12.03 34.70
C ASP A 193 -13.93 11.39 35.91
N ALA A 194 -14.45 10.27 36.40
CA ALA A 194 -13.89 9.57 37.56
C ALA A 194 -12.51 8.97 37.25
N LEU A 195 -12.32 8.42 36.05
CA LEU A 195 -11.04 7.92 35.56
C LEU A 195 -10.05 9.07 35.32
N ALA A 196 -10.51 10.18 34.72
CA ALA A 196 -9.68 11.35 34.45
C ALA A 196 -9.17 12.03 35.73
N LYS A 197 -9.99 12.12 36.78
CA LYS A 197 -9.55 12.62 38.11
C LYS A 197 -8.42 11.79 38.72
N GLU A 198 -8.37 10.50 38.41
CA GLU A 198 -7.30 9.62 38.82
C GLU A 198 -6.13 9.64 37.83
N GLY A 199 -6.14 10.51 36.81
CA GLY A 199 -5.10 10.59 35.78
C GLY A 199 -5.08 9.41 34.82
N LEU A 200 -6.22 8.74 34.61
CA LEU A 200 -6.38 7.66 33.63
C LEU A 200 -6.94 8.21 32.33
N VAL A 201 -6.28 7.90 31.22
CA VAL A 201 -6.80 8.23 29.89
C VAL A 201 -7.76 7.10 29.49
N ALA A 202 -9.03 7.44 29.31
CA ALA A 202 -10.05 6.49 28.91
C ALA A 202 -10.49 6.74 27.46
N LEU A 203 -10.21 5.79 26.59
CA LEU A 203 -10.68 5.76 25.20
C LEU A 203 -11.88 4.83 25.10
N HIS A 204 -12.92 5.31 24.43
CA HIS A 204 -14.14 4.54 24.21
C HIS A 204 -14.44 4.44 22.71
N ARG A 205 -15.23 3.45 22.31
CA ARG A 205 -15.62 3.17 20.91
C ARG A 205 -14.46 2.73 19.99
N ALA A 206 -13.38 2.19 20.55
CA ALA A 206 -12.28 1.66 19.76
C ALA A 206 -12.76 0.60 18.77
N THR A 207 -12.26 0.63 17.54
CA THR A 207 -12.65 -0.36 16.52
C THR A 207 -12.07 -1.74 16.88
N ARG A 208 -12.72 -2.81 16.40
CA ARG A 208 -12.23 -4.18 16.61
C ARG A 208 -10.83 -4.39 16.04
N ARG A 209 -10.54 -3.80 14.86
CA ARG A 209 -9.23 -3.88 14.20
C ARG A 209 -8.12 -3.31 15.09
N ASN A 210 -8.37 -2.16 15.71
CA ASN A 210 -7.42 -1.52 16.60
C ASN A 210 -7.16 -2.39 17.84
N MET A 211 -8.20 -3.01 18.41
CA MET A 211 -8.03 -3.92 19.56
C MET A 211 -7.19 -5.15 19.22
N GLU A 212 -7.41 -5.77 18.06
CA GLU A 212 -6.63 -6.93 17.61
C GLU A 212 -5.15 -6.56 17.44
N LYS A 213 -4.85 -5.38 16.89
CA LYS A 213 -3.48 -4.87 16.74
C LYS A 213 -2.83 -4.49 18.07
N LEU A 214 -3.56 -3.83 18.97
CA LEU A 214 -3.06 -3.50 20.31
C LEU A 214 -2.66 -4.74 21.10
N THR A 215 -3.44 -5.82 21.00
CA THR A 215 -3.09 -7.11 21.62
C THR A 215 -1.80 -7.68 21.03
N LEU A 216 -1.61 -7.59 19.72
CA LEU A 216 -0.39 -8.07 19.06
C LEU A 216 0.85 -7.22 19.38
N ASP A 217 0.70 -5.90 19.43
CA ASP A 217 1.82 -4.97 19.61
C ASP A 217 2.24 -4.81 21.07
N CYS A 218 1.27 -4.49 21.92
CA CYS A 218 1.50 -4.25 23.34
C CYS A 218 1.60 -5.55 24.13
N GLY A 219 1.17 -6.69 23.56
CA GLY A 219 1.17 -8.01 24.20
C GLY A 219 0.05 -8.23 25.22
N GLY A 220 -0.96 -7.35 25.24
CA GLY A 220 -2.07 -7.42 26.20
C GLY A 220 -3.21 -8.34 25.75
N VAL A 221 -3.99 -8.87 26.68
CA VAL A 221 -5.14 -9.74 26.40
C VAL A 221 -6.44 -8.94 26.44
N ALA A 222 -7.27 -9.08 25.42
CA ALA A 222 -8.61 -8.48 25.41
C ALA A 222 -9.53 -9.23 26.39
N LEU A 223 -10.13 -8.50 27.34
CA LEU A 223 -11.02 -9.05 28.36
C LEU A 223 -12.46 -8.57 28.15
N ASN A 224 -13.43 -9.46 28.42
CA ASN A 224 -14.86 -9.14 28.34
C ASN A 224 -15.44 -8.67 29.68
N SER A 225 -14.89 -9.18 30.79
CA SER A 225 -15.31 -8.82 32.14
C SER A 225 -14.20 -8.06 32.87
N ILE A 226 -14.61 -7.13 33.73
CA ILE A 226 -13.71 -6.35 34.60
C ILE A 226 -13.24 -7.22 35.78
N ASP A 227 -13.96 -8.30 36.09
CA ASP A 227 -13.62 -9.18 37.21
C ASP A 227 -12.37 -10.03 36.94
N ASP A 228 -12.05 -10.28 35.67
CA ASP A 228 -10.89 -11.07 35.23
C ASP A 228 -9.63 -10.21 35.01
N LEU A 229 -9.66 -8.93 35.39
CA LEU A 229 -8.53 -8.01 35.23
C LEU A 229 -7.40 -8.35 36.21
N ASN A 230 -6.35 -8.97 35.69
CA ASN A 230 -5.09 -9.22 36.38
C ASN A 230 -3.93 -8.41 35.77
N SER A 231 -2.83 -8.25 36.53
CA SER A 231 -1.61 -7.58 36.06
C SER A 231 -1.03 -8.20 34.79
N ASP A 232 -1.19 -9.52 34.66
CA ASP A 232 -0.58 -10.32 33.59
C ASP A 232 -1.33 -10.16 32.26
N CYS A 233 -2.56 -9.65 32.30
CA CYS A 233 -3.37 -9.41 31.10
C CYS A 233 -3.07 -8.07 30.43
N LEU A 234 -2.30 -7.18 31.09
CA LEU A 234 -2.05 -5.83 30.59
C LEU A 234 -0.96 -5.82 29.51
N GLY A 235 -1.17 -5.01 28.48
CA GLY A 235 -0.13 -4.69 27.50
C GLY A 235 0.74 -3.53 27.98
N HIS A 236 1.93 -3.39 27.37
CA HIS A 236 2.85 -2.31 27.65
C HIS A 236 3.13 -1.46 26.40
N ALA A 237 3.04 -0.14 26.56
CA ALA A 237 3.42 0.85 25.57
C ALA A 237 4.34 1.88 26.23
N GLY A 238 5.47 2.19 25.58
CA GLY A 238 6.49 3.07 26.14
C GLY A 238 6.14 4.56 26.05
N LEU A 239 5.34 4.97 25.06
CA LEU A 239 4.88 6.34 24.92
C LEU A 239 3.44 6.35 24.43
N VAL A 240 2.58 7.08 25.15
CA VAL A 240 1.22 7.37 24.67
C VAL A 240 0.94 8.84 24.85
N TYR A 241 0.49 9.49 23.78
CA TYR A 241 0.10 10.90 23.82
C TYR A 241 -1.10 11.16 22.92
N GLU A 242 -1.87 12.17 23.30
CA GLU A 242 -2.97 12.68 22.50
C GLU A 242 -2.47 13.84 21.63
N TYR A 243 -2.82 13.81 20.35
CA TYR A 243 -2.54 14.86 19.39
C TYR A 243 -3.86 15.36 18.81
N THR A 244 -4.10 16.64 18.98
CA THR A 244 -5.31 17.28 18.46
C THR A 244 -4.98 18.00 17.16
N LEU A 245 -5.69 17.66 16.09
CA LEU A 245 -5.56 18.32 14.79
C LEU A 245 -6.94 18.82 14.34
N GLY A 246 -7.12 20.14 14.34
CA GLY A 246 -8.43 20.74 14.11
C GLY A 246 -9.39 20.39 15.25
N GLU A 247 -10.51 19.76 14.93
CA GLU A 247 -11.53 19.32 15.88
C GLU A 247 -11.40 17.84 16.28
N GLU A 248 -10.57 17.08 15.56
CA GLU A 248 -10.36 15.66 15.77
C GLU A 248 -9.15 15.43 16.67
N LYS A 249 -9.27 14.46 17.57
CA LYS A 249 -8.22 14.06 18.50
C LYS A 249 -7.78 12.64 18.19
N PHE A 250 -6.47 12.46 18.07
CA PHE A 250 -5.84 11.19 17.78
C PHE A 250 -4.97 10.77 18.95
N THR A 251 -5.02 9.50 19.32
CA THR A 251 -4.14 8.96 20.35
C THR A 251 -3.05 8.13 19.69
N PHE A 252 -1.81 8.51 19.91
CA PHE A 252 -0.62 7.82 19.41
C PHE A 252 -0.09 6.88 20.49
N ILE A 253 0.07 5.61 20.14
CA ILE A 253 0.62 4.56 21.02
C ILE A 253 1.89 4.06 20.36
N GLU A 254 3.04 4.42 20.93
CA GLU A 254 4.37 4.13 20.39
C GLU A 254 5.24 3.35 21.38
N LYS A 255 6.35 2.80 20.87
CA LYS A 255 7.34 2.05 21.66
C LYS A 255 6.73 0.86 22.40
N CYS A 256 5.90 0.10 21.70
CA CYS A 256 5.37 -1.17 22.19
C CYS A 256 6.49 -2.22 22.27
N ASN A 257 6.36 -3.20 23.18
CA ASN A 257 7.39 -4.22 23.40
C ASN A 257 7.63 -5.09 22.16
N ASN A 258 6.55 -5.46 21.46
CA ASN A 258 6.60 -6.27 20.25
C ASN A 258 6.05 -5.45 19.09
N LEU A 259 6.90 -4.75 18.34
CA LEU A 259 6.40 -3.98 17.20
C LEU A 259 6.03 -4.93 16.05
N ARG A 260 4.74 -5.24 15.88
CA ARG A 260 4.23 -6.09 14.79
C ARG A 260 3.40 -5.29 13.80
N CYS A 261 2.68 -4.28 14.26
CA CYS A 261 1.92 -3.36 13.46
C CYS A 261 2.56 -1.97 13.48
N ILE A 262 2.33 -1.26 12.38
CA ILE A 262 2.91 0.05 12.11
C ILE A 262 1.81 0.86 11.47
N THR A 263 1.78 2.16 11.75
CA THR A 263 0.80 3.05 11.14
C THR A 263 1.47 4.06 10.22
N LEU A 264 1.07 4.06 8.95
CA LEU A 264 1.36 5.10 7.99
C LEU A 264 0.28 6.18 8.12
N LEU A 265 0.68 7.33 8.64
CA LEU A 265 -0.20 8.46 8.83
C LEU A 265 -0.12 9.40 7.63
N ILE A 266 -1.13 9.35 6.78
CA ILE A 266 -1.28 10.23 5.61
C ILE A 266 -1.95 11.51 6.05
N LYS A 267 -1.35 12.63 5.66
CA LYS A 267 -1.94 13.96 5.78
C LYS A 267 -2.31 14.49 4.41
N GLY A 268 -3.40 15.24 4.31
CA GLY A 268 -3.80 15.82 3.03
C GLY A 268 -4.99 16.77 3.13
N PRO A 269 -5.08 17.75 2.20
CA PRO A 269 -6.08 18.83 2.28
C PRO A 269 -7.47 18.35 1.90
N ASN A 270 -7.55 17.46 0.92
CA ASN A 270 -8.80 17.01 0.33
C ASN A 270 -8.94 15.50 0.46
N LYS A 271 -10.19 15.03 0.61
CA LYS A 271 -10.49 13.59 0.66
C LYS A 271 -10.04 12.85 -0.60
N HIS A 272 -10.17 13.47 -1.77
CA HIS A 272 -9.74 12.86 -3.03
C HIS A 272 -8.23 12.64 -3.08
N THR A 273 -7.44 13.63 -2.64
CA THR A 273 -5.99 13.50 -2.51
C THR A 273 -5.62 12.40 -1.52
N LEU A 274 -6.27 12.36 -0.35
CA LEU A 274 -6.03 11.32 0.66
C LEU A 274 -6.30 9.90 0.12
N ILE A 275 -7.38 9.71 -0.64
CA ILE A 275 -7.71 8.42 -1.27
C ILE A 275 -6.63 8.06 -2.31
N GLN A 276 -6.22 9.01 -3.15
CA GLN A 276 -5.17 8.76 -4.15
C GLN A 276 -3.83 8.37 -3.51
N ILE A 277 -3.42 9.07 -2.45
CA ILE A 277 -2.19 8.77 -1.71
C ILE A 277 -2.30 7.40 -1.04
N LYS A 278 -3.45 7.10 -0.42
CA LYS A 278 -3.70 5.80 0.20
C LYS A 278 -3.61 4.65 -0.81
N ASP A 279 -4.24 4.80 -1.97
CA ASP A 279 -4.19 3.80 -3.04
C ASP A 279 -2.75 3.66 -3.57
N ALA A 280 -1.98 4.76 -3.65
CA ALA A 280 -0.56 4.71 -4.01
C ALA A 280 0.30 3.99 -2.98
N ILE A 281 0.06 4.19 -1.68
CA ILE A 281 0.77 3.48 -0.61
C ILE A 281 0.45 1.98 -0.64
N ILE A 282 -0.82 1.61 -0.82
CA ILE A 282 -1.23 0.20 -0.89
C ILE A 282 -0.51 -0.51 -2.04
N ASP A 283 -0.42 0.13 -3.19
CA ASP A 283 0.21 -0.48 -4.36
C ASP A 283 1.74 -0.47 -4.27
N GLY A 284 2.33 0.58 -3.70
CA GLY A 284 3.74 0.59 -3.33
C GLY A 284 4.10 -0.54 -2.35
N LEU A 285 3.29 -0.76 -1.32
CA LEU A 285 3.48 -1.87 -0.35
C LEU A 285 3.39 -3.24 -1.03
N ARG A 286 2.45 -3.42 -1.97
CA ARG A 286 2.34 -4.66 -2.76
C ARG A 286 3.53 -4.85 -3.69
N ALA A 287 3.97 -3.81 -4.38
CA ALA A 287 5.14 -3.85 -5.26
C ALA A 287 6.42 -4.25 -4.49
N VAL A 288 6.64 -3.71 -3.29
CA VAL A 288 7.79 -4.12 -2.46
C VAL A 288 7.66 -5.57 -2.02
N LYS A 289 6.47 -5.99 -1.56
CA LYS A 289 6.22 -7.38 -1.17
C LYS A 289 6.56 -8.32 -2.32
N ASN A 290 6.06 -8.02 -3.52
CA ASN A 290 6.32 -8.78 -4.73
C ASN A 290 7.81 -8.84 -5.06
N ALA A 291 8.56 -7.74 -4.86
CA ALA A 291 10.00 -7.71 -5.09
C ALA A 291 10.75 -8.64 -4.13
N ILE A 292 10.30 -8.69 -2.87
CA ILE A 292 10.86 -9.58 -1.84
C ILE A 292 10.53 -11.04 -2.15
N ASP A 293 9.29 -11.31 -2.57
CA ASP A 293 8.83 -12.67 -2.88
C ASP A 293 9.51 -13.23 -4.16
N ASP A 294 9.66 -12.39 -5.20
CA ASP A 294 10.27 -12.78 -6.48
C ASP A 294 11.80 -12.94 -6.38
N GLY A 295 12.46 -12.16 -5.52
CA GLY A 295 13.92 -12.10 -5.43
C GLY A 295 14.60 -11.49 -6.67
N CYS A 296 13.82 -11.01 -7.64
CA CYS A 296 14.30 -10.32 -8.84
C CYS A 296 13.29 -9.29 -9.34
N VAL A 297 13.80 -8.20 -9.92
CA VAL A 297 13.02 -7.17 -10.59
C VAL A 297 13.64 -6.92 -11.97
N VAL A 298 12.91 -6.19 -12.82
CA VAL A 298 13.30 -5.95 -14.20
C VAL A 298 13.25 -4.45 -14.51
N PRO A 299 14.15 -3.92 -15.36
CA PRO A 299 14.12 -2.49 -15.69
C PRO A 299 12.79 -2.08 -16.34
N GLY A 300 12.27 -0.93 -15.88
CA GLY A 300 10.96 -0.44 -16.31
C GLY A 300 11.00 0.37 -17.61
N VAL A 301 10.02 1.27 -17.76
CA VAL A 301 9.95 2.29 -18.83
C VAL A 301 10.01 1.73 -20.25
N GLY A 302 9.46 0.55 -20.44
CA GLY A 302 9.44 -0.13 -21.74
C GLY A 302 10.75 -0.78 -22.15
N ALA A 303 11.81 -0.72 -21.32
CA ALA A 303 13.12 -1.29 -21.66
C ALA A 303 13.06 -2.79 -21.93
N VAL A 304 12.38 -3.54 -21.05
CA VAL A 304 12.12 -4.97 -21.23
C VAL A 304 11.27 -5.23 -22.47
N ALA A 305 10.31 -4.36 -22.77
CA ALA A 305 9.41 -4.54 -23.91
C ALA A 305 10.15 -4.36 -25.25
N VAL A 306 11.07 -3.40 -25.33
CA VAL A 306 11.95 -3.21 -26.49
C VAL A 306 12.89 -4.40 -26.66
N ALA A 307 13.55 -4.82 -25.58
CA ALA A 307 14.47 -5.95 -25.61
C ALA A 307 13.78 -7.27 -26.01
N MET A 308 12.58 -7.52 -25.49
CA MET A 308 11.77 -8.68 -25.89
C MET A 308 11.34 -8.58 -27.35
N ALA A 309 10.91 -7.40 -27.81
CA ALA A 309 10.52 -7.21 -29.21
C ALA A 309 11.69 -7.51 -30.16
N GLU A 310 12.89 -7.02 -29.86
CA GLU A 310 14.09 -7.29 -30.66
C GLU A 310 14.54 -8.75 -30.59
N ALA A 311 14.52 -9.35 -29.40
CA ALA A 311 14.83 -10.76 -29.23
C ALA A 311 13.90 -11.63 -30.10
N LEU A 312 12.61 -11.29 -30.16
CA LEU A 312 11.60 -12.00 -30.95
C LEU A 312 11.71 -11.72 -32.47
N ILE A 313 12.22 -10.55 -32.90
CA ILE A 313 12.47 -10.23 -34.33
C ILE A 313 13.51 -11.19 -34.94
N ASN A 314 14.46 -11.66 -34.13
CA ASN A 314 15.49 -12.62 -34.58
C ASN A 314 14.97 -14.05 -34.78
N TYR A 315 13.72 -14.33 -34.40
CA TYR A 315 13.07 -15.63 -34.60
C TYR A 315 12.10 -15.63 -35.80
N GLU A 316 11.48 -16.78 -36.09
CA GLU A 316 10.65 -17.01 -37.28
C GLU A 316 9.57 -15.94 -37.54
N PRO A 317 9.13 -15.75 -38.81
CA PRO A 317 8.17 -14.72 -39.20
C PRO A 317 6.79 -14.81 -38.51
N ARG A 318 6.45 -15.92 -37.85
CA ARG A 318 5.22 -16.08 -37.07
C ARG A 318 5.28 -15.35 -35.73
N GLU A 319 6.47 -15.09 -35.21
CA GLU A 319 6.71 -14.46 -33.90
C GLU A 319 6.74 -12.92 -34.01
N THR A 320 6.88 -12.39 -35.23
CA THR A 320 6.88 -10.95 -35.55
C THR A 320 5.62 -10.20 -35.08
N ILE A 321 4.50 -10.91 -35.00
CA ILE A 321 3.21 -10.35 -34.54
C ILE A 321 3.34 -9.84 -33.10
N GLN A 322 4.00 -10.60 -32.24
CA GLN A 322 4.16 -10.27 -30.83
C GLN A 322 5.22 -9.17 -30.62
N CYS A 323 6.22 -9.09 -31.49
CA CYS A 323 7.25 -8.04 -31.46
C CYS A 323 6.65 -6.63 -31.58
N ILE A 324 5.73 -6.45 -32.54
CA ILE A 324 5.12 -5.13 -32.80
C ILE A 324 4.22 -4.70 -31.64
N THR A 325 3.59 -5.68 -30.99
CA THR A 325 2.67 -5.44 -29.88
C THR A 325 3.37 -4.98 -28.61
N LEU A 326 4.52 -5.56 -28.26
CA LEU A 326 5.23 -5.19 -27.03
C LEU A 326 5.70 -3.72 -27.04
N LEU A 327 5.96 -3.15 -28.22
CA LEU A 327 6.34 -1.76 -28.38
C LEU A 327 5.22 -0.76 -28.09
N ILE A 328 3.98 -1.19 -27.81
CA ILE A 328 2.89 -0.26 -27.45
C ILE A 328 3.16 0.50 -26.16
N ILE A 329 3.88 -0.11 -25.21
CA ILE A 329 4.18 0.52 -23.92
C ILE A 329 5.09 1.74 -24.11
N PRO A 330 6.31 1.62 -24.68
CA PRO A 330 7.17 2.78 -24.89
C PRO A 330 6.54 3.81 -25.85
N LYS A 331 5.74 3.37 -26.83
CA LYS A 331 4.93 4.27 -27.70
C LYS A 331 4.02 5.16 -26.88
N VAL A 332 3.12 4.56 -26.09
CA VAL A 332 2.12 5.31 -25.34
C VAL A 332 2.79 6.19 -24.28
N LEU A 333 3.89 5.74 -23.67
CA LEU A 333 4.68 6.55 -22.74
C LEU A 333 5.25 7.82 -23.42
N ALA A 334 5.94 7.67 -24.55
CA ALA A 334 6.48 8.80 -25.31
C ALA A 334 5.38 9.79 -25.73
N GLN A 335 4.24 9.27 -26.20
CA GLN A 335 3.11 10.08 -26.61
C GLN A 335 2.45 10.82 -25.44
N ASN A 336 2.29 10.17 -24.29
CA ASN A 336 1.73 10.81 -23.09
C ASN A 336 2.64 11.92 -22.55
N SER A 337 3.95 11.79 -22.77
CA SER A 337 4.94 12.83 -22.46
C SER A 337 5.03 13.93 -23.55
N GLY A 338 4.32 13.79 -24.67
CA GLY A 338 4.28 14.79 -25.74
C GLY A 338 5.42 14.70 -26.77
N PHE A 339 6.17 13.60 -26.79
CA PHE A 339 7.25 13.37 -27.75
C PHE A 339 6.77 12.62 -28.99
N ASP A 340 7.55 12.71 -30.08
CA ASP A 340 7.25 11.95 -31.29
C ASP A 340 7.47 10.45 -31.06
N LEU A 341 6.45 9.67 -31.43
CA LEU A 341 6.41 8.22 -31.32
C LEU A 341 7.53 7.55 -32.12
N HIS A 342 7.72 8.00 -33.36
CA HIS A 342 8.63 7.33 -34.30
C HIS A 342 10.09 7.64 -33.97
N GLU A 343 10.41 8.92 -33.77
CA GLU A 343 11.76 9.34 -33.44
C GLU A 343 12.25 8.71 -32.12
N THR A 344 11.43 8.74 -31.07
CA THR A 344 11.79 8.22 -29.75
C THR A 344 12.07 6.72 -29.79
N LEU A 345 11.20 5.95 -30.46
CA LEU A 345 11.38 4.50 -30.57
C LEU A 345 12.64 4.12 -31.34
N VAL A 346 12.89 4.78 -32.47
CA VAL A 346 14.07 4.48 -33.30
C VAL A 346 15.35 4.73 -32.50
N LYS A 347 15.39 5.82 -31.72
CA LYS A 347 16.52 6.12 -30.83
C LYS A 347 16.70 5.05 -29.75
N VAL A 348 15.63 4.65 -29.07
CA VAL A 348 15.67 3.63 -28.01
C VAL A 348 16.08 2.26 -28.55
N GLN A 349 15.56 1.85 -29.71
CA GLN A 349 15.94 0.61 -30.36
C GLN A 349 17.40 0.64 -30.82
N ALA A 350 17.84 1.73 -31.45
CA ALA A 350 19.23 1.90 -31.85
C ALA A 350 20.19 1.82 -30.66
N GLU A 351 19.88 2.52 -29.56
CA GLU A 351 20.73 2.48 -28.36
C GLU A 351 20.70 1.11 -27.68
N HIS A 352 19.57 0.41 -27.66
CA HIS A 352 19.50 -0.95 -27.15
C HIS A 352 20.39 -1.90 -27.96
N LEU A 353 20.32 -1.83 -29.29
CA LEU A 353 21.14 -2.64 -30.20
C LEU A 353 22.65 -2.34 -30.07
N GLU A 354 23.01 -1.07 -29.94
CA GLU A 354 24.42 -0.65 -29.82
C GLU A 354 25.01 -0.99 -28.45
N SER A 355 24.25 -0.81 -27.37
CA SER A 355 24.75 -0.97 -26.00
C SER A 355 24.55 -2.38 -25.44
N GLY A 356 23.56 -3.13 -25.94
CA GLY A 356 23.07 -4.37 -25.33
C GLY A 356 22.47 -4.19 -23.93
N GLN A 357 22.34 -2.95 -23.44
CA GLN A 357 21.78 -2.63 -22.12
C GLN A 357 20.27 -2.42 -22.22
N LEU A 358 19.54 -2.62 -21.12
CA LEU A 358 18.10 -2.39 -21.09
C LEU A 358 17.80 -0.88 -21.05
N VAL A 359 17.48 -0.33 -22.23
CA VAL A 359 17.21 1.09 -22.48
C VAL A 359 15.70 1.34 -22.60
N GLY A 360 15.19 2.30 -21.84
CA GLY A 360 13.80 2.77 -21.88
C GLY A 360 13.69 4.22 -22.36
N VAL A 361 12.48 4.78 -22.28
CA VAL A 361 12.17 6.17 -22.71
C VAL A 361 12.23 7.12 -21.51
N ASP A 362 13.04 8.18 -21.55
CA ASP A 362 12.91 9.23 -20.52
C ASP A 362 11.61 10.02 -20.72
N LEU A 363 10.75 10.00 -19.70
CA LEU A 363 9.46 10.68 -19.72
C LEU A 363 9.59 12.21 -19.72
N SER A 364 10.75 12.76 -19.36
CA SER A 364 10.99 14.21 -19.28
C SER A 364 11.63 14.79 -20.55
N THR A 365 12.44 13.98 -21.25
CA THR A 365 13.22 14.44 -22.42
C THR A 365 12.84 13.73 -23.72
N GLY A 366 12.22 12.55 -23.65
CA GLY A 366 11.96 11.69 -24.80
C GLY A 366 13.21 11.01 -25.35
N GLU A 367 14.33 11.10 -24.63
CA GLU A 367 15.59 10.50 -25.02
C GLU A 367 15.73 9.08 -24.47
N PRO A 368 16.52 8.22 -25.15
CA PRO A 368 16.86 6.91 -24.62
C PRO A 368 17.63 7.02 -23.30
N MET A 369 17.24 6.19 -22.33
CA MET A 369 17.86 6.15 -21.01
C MET A 369 18.05 4.71 -20.54
N VAL A 370 19.18 4.41 -19.90
CA VAL A 370 19.37 3.10 -19.25
C VAL A 370 18.52 3.05 -17.98
N ALA A 371 17.39 2.36 -18.02
CA ALA A 371 16.40 2.34 -16.94
C ALA A 371 16.98 1.87 -15.60
N ALA A 372 17.91 0.90 -15.65
CA ALA A 372 18.61 0.40 -14.46
C ALA A 372 19.48 1.47 -13.76
N LYS A 373 20.11 2.38 -14.51
CA LYS A 373 20.97 3.44 -13.94
C LYS A 373 20.16 4.53 -13.26
N VAL A 374 18.92 4.75 -13.69
CA VAL A 374 18.03 5.78 -13.14
C VAL A 374 17.18 5.24 -11.99
N GLY A 375 17.28 3.94 -11.70
CA GLY A 375 16.53 3.32 -10.61
C GLY A 375 15.07 3.09 -10.96
N ILE A 376 14.72 2.93 -12.25
CA ILE A 376 13.34 2.65 -12.65
C ILE A 376 13.16 1.14 -12.89
N TRP A 377 12.42 0.49 -12.01
CA TRP A 377 12.28 -0.96 -11.95
C TRP A 377 10.84 -1.39 -11.75
N ASP A 378 10.47 -2.45 -12.45
CA ASP A 378 9.18 -3.13 -12.35
C ASP A 378 9.38 -4.52 -11.72
N ASN A 379 8.40 -5.03 -10.97
CA ASN A 379 8.44 -6.40 -10.46
C ASN A 379 8.43 -7.43 -11.59
N TYR A 380 9.16 -8.53 -11.40
CA TYR A 380 9.12 -9.63 -12.35
C TYR A 380 7.71 -10.24 -12.46
N CYS A 381 7.02 -10.47 -11.33
CA CYS A 381 5.65 -11.00 -11.34
C CYS A 381 4.61 -10.08 -11.99
N VAL A 382 4.85 -8.76 -12.06
CA VAL A 382 3.96 -7.81 -12.75
C VAL A 382 4.09 -7.94 -14.26
N LYS A 383 5.27 -8.33 -14.77
CA LYS A 383 5.56 -8.44 -16.20
C LYS A 383 5.40 -9.86 -16.75
N LYS A 384 5.55 -10.87 -15.89
CA LYS A 384 5.34 -12.29 -16.19
C LYS A 384 3.87 -12.59 -16.42
#